data_AF-A0A8J6F0Q8-F1
#
_entry.id   AF-A0A8J6F0Q8-F1
#
_cell.length_a   1.000
_cell.length_b   1.000
_cell.length_c   1.000
_cell.angle_alpha   90.00
_cell.angle_beta   90.00
_cell.angle_gamma   90.00
#
_symmetry.space_group_name_H-M   'P 1'
#
loop_
_entity.id
_entity.type
_entity.pdbx_description
1 polymer ?
#
loop_
_entity_poly.entity_id
_entity_poly.type
_entity_poly.pdbx_seq_one_letter_code
_entity_poly.pdbx_strand_id
1 'polypeptide(L)'
;MKVKVLCRNPDDYARETKNDISKVPRNYDPSLHPFEMPREYTRALNATKLERVFAKPFVAALEGHRDGINCMAKHPKSLSTVLSGACDGEVKIWNLTTRKCTRTVQAHEGFVRGMCVRHCGTSFFTTVYTGVDHHWTDAIFATCGQQVDIWDEQRTSPMQSYTWGVDSISTVKFNPVELILEMRTNALCWNPMEAFIFTAANENYKLYTYDMRRMEVPIRMHTDHVSAVLDVDYSPTGKEFVTASFDKSIRIFPVTSGSSREVYHTQRMQHVTCVRWSSDNKYILCGSDEMNIRIWKANASEKLGLVSPLLLSQNTIH
;
A
#
# COMPACT_ATOMS: atom_id res chain seq x y z
N MET A 1 20.48 -66.78 -28.95
CA MET A 1 20.94 -65.46 -28.48
C MET A 1 19.87 -64.44 -28.86
N LYS A 2 19.24 -63.75 -27.91
CA LYS A 2 18.26 -62.69 -28.22
C LYS A 2 18.99 -61.35 -28.19
N VAL A 3 19.19 -60.74 -29.36
CA VAL A 3 19.80 -59.42 -29.48
C VAL A 3 18.67 -58.39 -29.56
N LYS A 4 18.69 -57.39 -28.68
CA LYS A 4 17.75 -56.26 -28.71
C LYS A 4 18.55 -54.97 -28.74
N VAL A 5 18.24 -54.09 -29.69
CA VAL A 5 18.93 -52.82 -29.91
C VAL A 5 17.93 -51.68 -29.72
N LEU A 6 18.41 -50.51 -29.30
CA LEU A 6 17.60 -49.31 -29.20
C LEU A 6 17.15 -48.87 -30.61
N CYS A 7 15.85 -48.92 -30.88
CA CYS A 7 15.26 -48.36 -32.09
C CYS A 7 14.45 -47.12 -31.70
N ARG A 8 14.69 -45.99 -32.38
CA ARG A 8 13.93 -44.75 -32.19
C ARG A 8 13.02 -44.58 -33.40
N ASN A 9 11.70 -44.64 -33.21
CA ASN A 9 10.77 -44.37 -34.29
C ASN A 9 10.63 -42.83 -34.47
N PRO A 10 10.88 -42.27 -35.66
CA PRO A 10 10.69 -40.84 -35.91
C PRO A 10 9.27 -40.35 -35.58
N ASP A 11 8.24 -41.17 -35.73
CA ASP A 11 6.84 -40.78 -35.44
C ASP A 11 6.59 -40.46 -33.95
N ASP A 12 7.42 -41.00 -33.05
CA ASP A 12 7.31 -40.75 -31.61
C ASP A 12 7.81 -39.34 -31.22
N TYR A 13 8.61 -38.70 -32.09
CA TYR A 13 9.25 -37.41 -31.83
C TYR A 13 8.89 -36.34 -32.87
N ALA A 14 8.51 -36.74 -34.08
CA ALA A 14 8.07 -35.86 -35.15
C ALA A 14 6.64 -35.38 -34.91
N ARG A 15 6.34 -34.21 -35.48
CA ARG A 15 4.98 -33.69 -35.50
C ARG A 15 4.23 -34.35 -36.65
N GLU A 16 3.01 -34.79 -36.40
CA GLU A 16 2.14 -35.36 -37.44
C GLU A 16 1.55 -34.24 -38.31
N THR A 17 1.20 -33.10 -37.70
CA THR A 17 0.73 -31.89 -38.41
C THR A 17 1.52 -30.63 -38.02
N LYS A 18 1.47 -29.59 -38.87
CA LYS A 18 2.17 -28.31 -38.61
C LYS A 18 1.68 -27.59 -37.34
N ASN A 19 0.44 -27.85 -36.93
CA ASN A 19 -0.19 -27.22 -35.77
C ASN A 19 0.10 -27.96 -34.46
N ASP A 20 0.71 -29.14 -34.52
CA ASP A 20 1.00 -29.94 -33.33
C ASP A 20 2.20 -29.38 -32.54
N ILE A 21 2.11 -29.55 -31.22
CA ILE A 21 3.19 -29.22 -30.30
C ILE A 21 4.29 -30.28 -30.45
N SER A 22 5.56 -29.86 -30.51
CA SER A 22 6.68 -30.82 -30.50
C SER A 22 6.70 -31.64 -29.22
N LYS A 23 6.68 -32.97 -29.35
CA LYS A 23 6.86 -33.91 -28.24
C LYS A 23 8.29 -33.77 -27.70
N VAL A 24 8.44 -33.43 -26.42
CA VAL A 24 9.74 -33.30 -25.75
C VAL A 24 9.87 -34.40 -24.70
N PRO A 25 10.57 -35.52 -24.98
CA PRO A 25 10.82 -36.55 -23.98
C PRO A 25 11.74 -36.00 -22.89
N ARG A 26 11.42 -36.29 -21.62
CA ARG A 26 12.22 -35.87 -20.46
C ARG A 26 12.72 -37.12 -19.72
N ASN A 27 13.99 -37.10 -19.33
CA ASN A 27 14.58 -38.08 -18.42
C ASN A 27 15.11 -37.31 -17.21
N TYR A 28 14.77 -37.73 -16.00
CA TYR A 28 15.09 -37.03 -14.75
C TYR A 28 16.30 -37.60 -14.01
N ASP A 29 17.00 -38.56 -14.61
CA ASP A 29 18.23 -39.13 -14.04
C ASP A 29 19.28 -38.01 -13.76
N PRO A 30 19.74 -37.82 -12.51
CA PRO A 30 20.71 -36.79 -12.16
C PRO A 30 22.02 -36.88 -12.95
N SER A 31 22.42 -38.08 -13.38
CA SER A 31 23.63 -38.28 -14.18
C SER A 31 23.56 -37.60 -15.56
N LEU A 32 22.35 -37.43 -16.11
CA LEU A 32 22.12 -36.73 -17.37
C LEU A 32 22.01 -35.21 -17.20
N HIS A 33 21.86 -34.73 -15.97
CA HIS A 33 21.76 -33.31 -15.63
C HIS A 33 22.87 -32.86 -14.66
N PRO A 34 24.15 -32.94 -15.07
CA PRO A 34 25.24 -32.49 -14.21
C PRO A 34 25.15 -30.97 -13.93
N PHE A 35 25.74 -30.57 -12.80
CA PHE A 35 25.80 -29.18 -12.33
C PHE A 35 24.44 -28.57 -11.96
N GLU A 36 23.65 -29.25 -11.15
CA GLU A 36 22.39 -28.68 -10.62
C GLU A 36 22.62 -27.36 -9.89
N MET A 37 23.54 -27.33 -8.90
CA MET A 37 23.76 -26.16 -8.05
C MET A 37 24.31 -24.96 -8.83
N PRO A 38 25.36 -25.07 -9.68
CA PRO A 38 25.82 -23.93 -10.48
C PRO A 38 24.78 -23.43 -11.49
N ARG A 39 23.96 -24.32 -12.04
CA ARG A 39 22.89 -23.95 -12.97
C ARG A 39 21.79 -23.17 -12.25
N GLU A 40 21.41 -23.58 -11.04
CA GLU A 40 20.44 -22.86 -10.23
C GLU A 40 21.00 -21.52 -9.75
N TYR A 41 22.26 -21.47 -9.33
CA TYR A 41 22.92 -20.22 -8.96
C TYR A 41 22.90 -19.21 -10.11
N THR A 42 23.28 -19.62 -11.31
CA THR A 42 23.24 -18.75 -12.50
C THR A 42 21.83 -18.33 -12.87
N ARG A 43 20.83 -19.22 -12.73
CA ARG A 43 19.40 -18.88 -12.91
C ARG A 43 18.94 -17.85 -11.89
N ALA A 44 19.24 -18.01 -10.60
CA ALA A 44 18.89 -17.07 -9.55
C ALA A 44 19.59 -15.71 -9.75
N LEU A 45 20.86 -15.71 -10.13
CA LEU A 45 21.61 -14.50 -10.45
C LEU A 45 21.00 -13.79 -11.68
N ASN A 46 20.61 -14.52 -12.70
CA ASN A 46 19.95 -13.95 -13.87
C ASN A 46 18.55 -13.43 -13.52
N ALA A 47 17.79 -14.13 -12.67
CA ALA A 47 16.47 -13.70 -12.22
C ALA A 47 16.56 -12.38 -11.45
N THR A 48 17.47 -12.26 -10.48
CA THR A 48 17.68 -11.02 -9.71
C THR A 48 18.16 -9.86 -10.58
N LYS A 49 19.03 -10.13 -11.57
CA LYS A 49 19.44 -9.12 -12.57
C LYS A 49 18.26 -8.67 -13.42
N LEU A 50 17.45 -9.60 -13.93
CA LEU A 50 16.26 -9.27 -14.74
C LEU A 50 15.24 -8.49 -13.92
N GLU A 51 15.04 -8.86 -12.65
CA GLU A 51 14.15 -8.14 -11.73
C GLU A 51 14.57 -6.67 -11.59
N ARG A 52 15.86 -6.41 -11.38
CA ARG A 52 16.39 -5.04 -11.30
C ARG A 52 16.30 -4.28 -12.63
N VAL A 53 16.51 -4.95 -13.76
CA VAL A 53 16.40 -4.33 -15.10
C VAL A 53 14.94 -3.97 -15.43
N PHE A 54 14.00 -4.81 -15.00
CA PHE A 54 12.57 -4.59 -15.23
C PHE A 54 11.88 -3.80 -14.11
N ALA A 55 12.60 -3.44 -13.05
CA ALA A 55 12.10 -2.59 -11.97
C ALA A 55 11.77 -1.19 -12.49
N LYS A 56 10.52 -1.02 -12.92
CA LYS A 56 9.95 0.25 -13.41
C LYS A 56 8.67 0.50 -12.61
N PRO A 57 8.80 1.04 -11.39
CA PRO A 57 7.68 1.14 -10.46
C PRO A 57 6.72 2.27 -10.80
N PHE A 58 7.17 3.38 -11.38
CA PHE A 58 6.31 4.51 -11.72
C PHE A 58 5.34 4.16 -12.85
N VAL A 59 4.04 4.38 -12.63
CA VAL A 59 2.98 4.08 -13.60
C VAL A 59 2.44 5.36 -14.24
N ALA A 60 2.00 6.31 -13.42
CA ALA A 60 1.38 7.55 -13.88
C ALA A 60 1.32 8.60 -12.77
N ALA A 61 1.08 9.86 -13.15
CA ALA A 61 0.67 10.94 -12.25
C ALA A 61 -0.75 11.39 -12.60
N LEU A 62 -1.55 11.68 -11.59
CA LEU A 62 -2.85 12.35 -11.70
C LEU A 62 -2.62 13.82 -11.35
N GLU A 63 -2.61 14.65 -12.38
CA GLU A 63 -2.38 16.10 -12.28
C GLU A 63 -3.73 16.82 -12.23
N GLY A 64 -3.85 17.84 -11.39
CA GLY A 64 -5.03 18.72 -11.41
C GLY A 64 -5.37 19.45 -10.12
N HIS A 65 -4.73 19.16 -8.98
CA HIS A 65 -4.85 20.03 -7.79
C HIS A 65 -4.05 21.31 -7.96
N ARG A 66 -4.52 22.38 -7.33
CA ARG A 66 -3.86 23.69 -7.34
C ARG A 66 -2.90 23.86 -6.18
N ASP A 67 -3.08 23.08 -5.12
CA ASP A 67 -2.24 23.08 -3.93
C ASP A 67 -1.90 21.64 -3.49
N GLY A 68 -0.99 21.52 -2.53
CA GLY A 68 -0.50 20.25 -2.01
C GLY A 68 -1.63 19.34 -1.54
N ILE A 69 -1.47 18.05 -1.78
CA ILE A 69 -2.45 17.05 -1.33
C ILE A 69 -2.16 16.77 0.14
N ASN A 70 -3.18 16.79 0.99
CA ASN A 70 -3.02 16.55 2.41
C ASN A 70 -3.65 15.24 2.88
N CYS A 71 -4.73 14.79 2.24
CA CYS A 71 -5.38 13.53 2.59
C CYS A 71 -5.90 12.77 1.36
N MET A 72 -6.01 11.45 1.49
CA MET A 72 -6.58 10.58 0.46
C MET A 72 -7.48 9.51 1.07
N ALA A 73 -8.49 9.09 0.32
CA ALA A 73 -9.39 8.03 0.71
C ALA A 73 -9.70 7.13 -0.50
N LYS A 74 -9.69 5.83 -0.28
CA LYS A 74 -10.08 4.83 -1.28
C LYS A 74 -11.57 4.58 -1.18
N HIS A 75 -12.22 4.31 -2.30
CA HIS A 75 -13.60 3.83 -2.25
C HIS A 75 -13.62 2.35 -1.80
N PRO A 76 -14.45 1.98 -0.80
CA PRO A 76 -14.40 0.65 -0.19
C PRO A 76 -14.82 -0.47 -1.15
N LYS A 77 -15.76 -0.20 -2.07
CA LYS A 77 -16.30 -1.19 -3.01
C LYS A 77 -15.80 -1.06 -4.45
N SER A 78 -15.19 0.08 -4.79
CA SER A 78 -14.85 0.41 -6.18
C SER A 78 -13.34 0.48 -6.26
N LEU A 79 -12.74 -0.44 -7.01
CA LEU A 79 -11.29 -0.49 -7.18
C LEU A 79 -10.75 0.72 -7.95
N SER A 80 -11.57 1.32 -8.83
CA SER A 80 -11.16 2.40 -9.71
C SER A 80 -11.33 3.79 -9.10
N THR A 81 -12.13 3.94 -8.04
CA THR A 81 -12.48 5.27 -7.51
C THR A 81 -11.61 5.64 -6.31
N VAL A 82 -10.94 6.79 -6.40
CA VAL A 82 -10.12 7.35 -5.33
C VAL A 82 -10.47 8.81 -5.11
N LEU A 83 -10.46 9.26 -3.86
CA LEU A 83 -10.66 10.65 -3.50
C LEU A 83 -9.36 11.22 -2.92
N SER A 84 -9.12 12.49 -3.22
CA SER A 84 -7.98 13.26 -2.69
C SER A 84 -8.45 14.64 -2.26
N GLY A 85 -8.01 15.09 -1.09
CA GLY A 85 -8.25 16.44 -0.58
C GLY A 85 -6.96 17.25 -0.58
N ALA A 86 -7.04 18.47 -1.13
CA ALA A 86 -5.94 19.41 -1.19
C ALA A 86 -6.00 20.45 -0.06
N CYS A 87 -4.92 21.21 0.05
CA CYS A 87 -4.75 22.26 1.04
C CYS A 87 -5.64 23.49 0.82
N ASP A 88 -6.10 23.70 -0.41
CA ASP A 88 -7.02 24.77 -0.83
C ASP A 88 -8.51 24.48 -0.54
N GLY A 89 -8.82 23.32 0.05
CA GLY A 89 -10.19 22.89 0.30
C GLY A 89 -10.86 22.16 -0.86
N GLU A 90 -10.18 22.00 -2.01
CA GLU A 90 -10.68 21.21 -3.13
C GLU A 90 -10.58 19.71 -2.82
N VAL A 91 -11.67 18.99 -3.09
CA VAL A 91 -11.72 17.53 -3.11
C VAL A 91 -11.96 17.07 -4.53
N LYS A 92 -11.09 16.18 -5.00
CA LYS A 92 -11.18 15.58 -6.33
C LYS A 92 -11.46 14.09 -6.23
N ILE A 93 -12.40 13.65 -7.06
CA ILE A 93 -12.76 12.25 -7.24
C ILE A 93 -12.14 11.79 -8.55
N TRP A 94 -11.30 10.76 -8.49
CA TRP A 94 -10.53 10.22 -9.58
C TRP A 94 -11.04 8.86 -10.00
N ASN A 95 -10.96 8.61 -11.30
CA ASN A 95 -11.08 7.28 -11.86
C ASN A 95 -9.68 6.80 -12.28
N LEU A 96 -9.15 5.78 -11.60
CA LEU A 96 -7.82 5.21 -11.82
C LEU A 96 -7.69 4.52 -13.17
N THR A 97 -8.77 3.94 -13.72
CA THR A 97 -8.76 3.26 -15.02
C THR A 97 -8.55 4.27 -16.14
N THR A 98 -9.29 5.38 -16.12
CA THR A 98 -9.17 6.44 -17.14
C THR A 98 -8.06 7.44 -16.81
N ARG A 99 -7.56 7.44 -15.56
CA ARG A 99 -6.59 8.40 -15.00
C ARG A 99 -7.05 9.86 -15.16
N LYS A 100 -8.35 10.09 -14.99
CA LYS A 100 -8.95 11.42 -15.09
C LYS A 100 -9.72 11.77 -13.84
N CYS A 101 -9.74 13.06 -13.51
CA CYS A 101 -10.64 13.60 -12.51
C CYS A 101 -12.07 13.48 -13.05
N THR A 102 -12.94 12.80 -12.30
CA THR A 102 -14.35 12.67 -12.63
C THR A 102 -15.13 13.87 -12.13
N ARG A 103 -14.83 14.33 -10.90
CA ARG A 103 -15.47 15.49 -10.27
C ARG A 103 -14.48 16.25 -9.40
N THR A 104 -14.55 17.57 -9.43
CA THR A 104 -13.91 18.48 -8.47
C THR A 104 -15.02 19.13 -7.65
N VAL A 105 -14.86 19.16 -6.33
CA VAL A 105 -15.81 19.75 -5.39
C VAL A 105 -15.03 20.67 -4.46
N GLN A 106 -15.44 21.94 -4.36
CA GLN A 106 -14.95 22.83 -3.30
C GLN A 106 -15.66 22.44 -2.00
N ALA A 107 -14.95 21.78 -1.09
CA ALA A 107 -15.54 21.30 0.17
C ALA A 107 -15.42 22.33 1.29
N HIS A 108 -14.28 23.02 1.37
CA HIS A 108 -13.95 23.97 2.44
C HIS A 108 -13.24 25.20 1.88
N GLU A 109 -13.17 26.29 2.64
CA GLU A 109 -12.35 27.46 2.28
C GLU A 109 -10.87 27.29 2.67
N GLY A 110 -10.56 26.28 3.51
CA GLY A 110 -9.20 25.96 3.96
C GLY A 110 -8.88 24.48 3.83
N PHE A 111 -7.82 24.05 4.51
CA PHE A 111 -7.26 22.70 4.38
C PHE A 111 -8.26 21.56 4.60
N VAL A 112 -8.29 20.60 3.67
CA VAL A 112 -8.93 19.31 3.91
C VAL A 112 -7.97 18.46 4.76
N ARG A 113 -8.21 18.40 6.07
CA ARG A 113 -7.35 17.66 7.02
C ARG A 113 -7.66 16.18 7.08
N GLY A 114 -8.95 15.83 7.04
CA GLY A 114 -9.41 14.45 7.07
C GLY A 114 -10.43 14.17 5.98
N MET A 115 -10.43 12.94 5.49
CA MET A 115 -11.43 12.46 4.54
C MET A 115 -11.70 10.97 4.75
N CYS A 116 -12.97 10.59 4.77
CA CYS A 116 -13.38 9.19 4.83
C CYS A 116 -14.55 8.94 3.87
N VAL A 117 -14.56 7.76 3.25
CA VAL A 117 -15.67 7.32 2.39
C VAL A 117 -16.53 6.36 3.20
N ARG A 118 -17.84 6.60 3.22
CA ARG A 118 -18.78 5.71 3.89
C ARG A 118 -18.73 4.33 3.25
N HIS A 119 -18.86 3.26 4.05
CA HIS A 119 -18.76 1.87 3.55
C HIS A 119 -19.76 1.55 2.40
N CYS A 120 -20.93 2.20 2.36
CA CYS A 120 -21.88 2.04 1.26
C CYS A 120 -21.37 2.59 -0.07
N GLY A 121 -20.42 3.54 -0.06
CA GLY A 121 -19.80 4.15 -1.24
C GLY A 121 -20.56 5.35 -1.81
N THR A 122 -21.73 5.69 -1.28
CA THR A 122 -22.58 6.76 -1.83
C THR A 122 -22.17 8.15 -1.36
N SER A 123 -21.53 8.23 -0.19
CA SER A 123 -21.24 9.49 0.50
C SER A 123 -19.83 9.45 1.07
N PHE A 124 -19.21 10.62 1.19
CA PHE A 124 -17.93 10.79 1.85
C PHE A 124 -18.01 12.01 2.77
N PHE A 125 -17.20 11.99 3.83
CA PHE A 125 -17.11 13.07 4.80
C PHE A 125 -15.72 13.70 4.71
N THR A 126 -15.66 15.01 4.91
CA THR A 126 -14.43 15.81 4.86
C THR A 126 -14.42 16.73 6.06
N THR A 127 -13.25 16.94 6.66
CA THR A 127 -13.13 17.69 7.92
C THR A 127 -12.00 18.71 7.82
N VAL A 128 -12.26 19.90 8.38
CA VAL A 128 -11.25 20.97 8.55
C VAL A 128 -10.50 20.81 9.88
N TYR A 129 -11.14 20.17 10.85
CA TYR A 129 -10.53 19.80 12.13
C TYR A 129 -9.36 18.83 11.91
N THR A 130 -8.32 18.96 12.74
CA THR A 130 -7.01 18.32 12.57
C THR A 130 -7.10 16.80 12.50
N GLY A 131 -8.11 16.21 13.16
CA GLY A 131 -8.43 14.80 13.09
C GLY A 131 -9.86 14.53 13.50
N VAL A 132 -10.46 13.51 12.88
CA VAL A 132 -11.78 12.99 13.22
C VAL A 132 -11.74 11.47 13.21
N ASP A 133 -12.39 10.85 14.18
CA ASP A 133 -12.52 9.39 14.27
C ASP A 133 -13.91 9.00 14.71
N HIS A 134 -14.36 7.81 14.30
CA HIS A 134 -15.68 7.30 14.63
C HIS A 134 -15.55 6.11 15.55
N HIS A 135 -16.53 5.95 16.44
CA HIS A 135 -16.61 4.78 17.29
C HIS A 135 -16.98 3.53 16.46
N TRP A 136 -16.50 2.36 16.88
CA TRP A 136 -16.64 1.12 16.11
C TRP A 136 -18.07 0.56 16.02
N THR A 137 -18.95 0.94 16.95
CA THR A 137 -20.32 0.39 17.09
C THR A 137 -21.38 1.46 17.20
N ASP A 138 -21.04 2.58 17.83
CA ASP A 138 -22.02 3.59 18.21
C ASP A 138 -21.96 4.75 17.21
N ALA A 139 -23.05 5.49 17.06
CA ALA A 139 -23.15 6.66 16.17
C ALA A 139 -22.42 7.89 16.74
N ILE A 140 -21.25 7.66 17.35
CA ILE A 140 -20.45 8.64 18.07
C ILE A 140 -19.18 8.87 17.27
N PHE A 141 -18.78 10.13 17.14
CA PHE A 141 -17.50 10.50 16.52
C PHE A 141 -16.80 11.55 17.36
N ALA A 142 -15.48 11.52 17.38
CA ALA A 142 -14.66 12.47 18.10
C ALA A 142 -13.94 13.36 17.10
N THR A 143 -13.92 14.66 17.37
CA THR A 143 -13.17 15.66 16.62
C THR A 143 -12.07 16.23 17.48
N CYS A 144 -10.89 16.48 16.92
CA CYS A 144 -9.82 17.17 17.62
C CYS A 144 -9.44 18.50 16.99
N GLY A 145 -9.05 19.43 17.86
CA GLY A 145 -8.52 20.75 17.54
C GLY A 145 -7.80 21.29 18.77
N GLN A 146 -8.26 22.43 19.31
CA GLN A 146 -7.79 22.93 20.61
C GLN A 146 -8.32 22.10 21.79
N GLN A 147 -9.47 21.46 21.61
CA GLN A 147 -10.09 20.54 22.56
C GLN A 147 -10.54 19.29 21.80
N VAL A 148 -10.75 18.19 22.52
CA VAL A 148 -11.38 16.99 21.96
C VAL A 148 -12.86 17.03 22.28
N ASP A 149 -13.66 17.07 21.25
CA ASP A 149 -15.11 17.05 21.37
C ASP A 149 -15.65 15.70 20.89
N ILE A 150 -16.50 15.08 21.71
CA ILE A 150 -17.25 13.88 21.37
C ILE A 150 -18.64 14.31 20.90
N TRP A 151 -19.04 13.83 19.74
CA TRP A 151 -20.27 14.16 19.05
C TRP A 151 -21.13 12.92 18.85
N ASP A 152 -22.43 13.14 18.83
CA ASP A 152 -23.43 12.17 18.39
C ASP A 152 -24.05 12.70 17.08
N GLU A 153 -24.34 11.81 16.14
CA GLU A 153 -24.88 12.17 14.81
C GLU A 153 -26.18 12.97 14.90
N GLN A 154 -26.97 12.77 15.95
CA GLN A 154 -28.26 13.42 16.16
C GLN A 154 -28.14 14.83 16.80
N ARG A 155 -26.95 15.23 17.26
CA ARG A 155 -26.77 16.43 18.09
C ARG A 155 -25.96 17.50 17.37
N THR A 156 -26.42 18.75 17.49
CA THR A 156 -25.73 19.94 16.98
C THR A 156 -24.72 20.54 17.95
N SER A 157 -24.68 20.04 19.20
CA SER A 157 -23.71 20.43 20.23
C SER A 157 -22.89 19.21 20.66
N PRO A 158 -21.60 19.39 21.03
CA PRO A 158 -20.79 18.28 21.50
C PRO A 158 -21.42 17.67 22.75
N MET A 159 -21.41 16.33 22.84
CA MET A 159 -21.86 15.61 24.03
C MET A 159 -20.91 15.89 25.20
N GLN A 160 -19.62 15.91 24.91
CA GLN A 160 -18.57 16.02 25.89
C GLN A 160 -17.36 16.70 25.28
N SER A 161 -16.78 17.64 26.02
CA SER A 161 -15.60 18.40 25.61
C SER A 161 -14.48 18.16 26.61
N TYR A 162 -13.30 17.80 26.12
CA TYR A 162 -12.11 17.53 26.90
C TYR A 162 -11.01 18.53 26.54
N THR A 163 -10.48 19.20 27.55
CA THR A 163 -9.39 20.17 27.42
C THR A 163 -8.16 19.66 28.17
N TRP A 164 -7.07 19.41 27.46
CA TRP A 164 -5.78 19.06 28.05
C TRP A 164 -4.79 20.21 27.83
N GLY A 165 -4.75 21.16 28.77
CA GLY A 165 -3.78 22.25 28.73
C GLY A 165 -3.98 23.20 27.54
N VAL A 166 -2.85 23.71 27.01
CA VAL A 166 -2.80 24.78 25.99
C VAL A 166 -2.47 24.23 24.59
N ASP A 167 -2.12 22.95 24.47
CA ASP A 167 -1.64 22.37 23.22
C ASP A 167 -2.78 21.90 22.30
N SER A 168 -2.61 22.08 21.00
CA SER A 168 -3.57 21.60 19.99
C SER A 168 -3.35 20.12 19.70
N ILE A 169 -4.43 19.35 19.69
CA ILE A 169 -4.43 17.91 19.47
C ILE A 169 -4.58 17.66 17.96
N SER A 170 -3.61 16.98 17.37
CA SER A 170 -3.54 16.80 15.91
C SER A 170 -4.32 15.60 15.39
N THR A 171 -4.44 14.54 16.18
CA THR A 171 -5.15 13.32 15.79
C THR A 171 -5.89 12.77 16.99
N VAL A 172 -7.10 12.25 16.76
CA VAL A 172 -7.86 11.48 17.74
C VAL A 172 -8.22 10.13 17.11
N LYS A 173 -8.16 9.09 17.94
CA LYS A 173 -8.54 7.72 17.62
C LYS A 173 -9.22 7.09 18.83
N PHE A 174 -10.37 6.44 18.66
CA PHE A 174 -10.99 5.67 19.75
C PHE A 174 -10.13 4.44 20.04
N ASN A 175 -9.60 4.33 21.26
CA ASN A 175 -8.72 3.25 21.71
C ASN A 175 -9.11 2.81 23.13
N PRO A 176 -9.22 1.50 23.43
CA PRO A 176 -9.57 1.03 24.77
C PRO A 176 -8.41 1.09 25.80
N VAL A 177 -7.16 1.42 25.41
CA VAL A 177 -6.00 1.46 26.31
C VAL A 177 -5.05 2.62 25.99
N GLU A 178 -4.64 3.42 26.99
CA GLU A 178 -3.69 4.52 26.83
C GLU A 178 -2.26 4.02 26.51
N LEU A 179 -1.64 4.56 25.46
CA LEU A 179 -0.24 4.35 25.10
C LEU A 179 0.42 5.72 24.89
N ILE A 180 1.44 6.03 25.69
CA ILE A 180 2.22 7.27 25.56
C ILE A 180 3.55 6.93 24.88
N LEU A 181 3.78 7.47 23.69
CA LEU A 181 5.04 7.37 22.95
C LEU A 181 5.88 8.64 23.18
N GLU A 182 7.21 8.51 23.13
CA GLU A 182 8.14 9.65 23.35
C GLU A 182 7.94 10.81 22.37
N MET A 183 7.53 10.52 21.14
CA MET A 183 7.29 11.46 20.05
C MET A 183 5.91 11.21 19.44
N ARG A 184 5.32 12.25 18.82
CA ARG A 184 3.94 12.18 18.31
C ARG A 184 3.79 11.13 17.22
N THR A 185 2.64 10.46 17.25
CA THR A 185 2.20 9.58 16.15
C THR A 185 1.42 10.39 15.14
N ASN A 186 1.83 10.33 13.88
CA ASN A 186 1.20 11.09 12.81
C ASN A 186 0.02 10.33 12.21
N ALA A 187 0.18 9.02 12.02
CA ALA A 187 -0.84 8.15 11.46
C ALA A 187 -0.75 6.76 12.07
N LEU A 188 -1.86 6.05 12.02
CA LEU A 188 -1.91 4.62 12.35
C LEU A 188 -2.77 3.90 11.33
N CYS A 189 -2.43 2.63 11.08
CA CYS A 189 -3.21 1.78 10.22
C CYS A 189 -3.26 0.35 10.78
N TRP A 190 -4.45 -0.23 10.75
CA TRP A 190 -4.72 -1.59 11.20
C TRP A 190 -4.35 -2.59 10.11
N ASN A 191 -3.85 -3.75 10.52
CA ASN A 191 -3.69 -4.87 9.61
C ASN A 191 -5.08 -5.40 9.23
N PRO A 192 -5.49 -5.38 7.95
CA PRO A 192 -6.82 -5.83 7.53
C PRO A 192 -7.05 -7.33 7.73
N MET A 193 -5.98 -8.15 7.81
CA MET A 193 -6.09 -9.59 8.05
C MET A 193 -5.96 -9.96 9.53
N GLU A 194 -5.24 -9.15 10.32
CA GLU A 194 -4.99 -9.39 11.73
C GLU A 194 -5.54 -8.22 12.56
N ALA A 195 -6.81 -8.35 12.99
CA ALA A 195 -7.57 -7.23 13.53
C ALA A 195 -6.97 -6.55 14.79
N PHE A 196 -6.13 -7.25 15.55
CA PHE A 196 -5.50 -6.73 16.78
C PHE A 196 -4.09 -6.17 16.54
N ILE A 197 -3.59 -6.21 15.30
CA ILE A 197 -2.27 -5.68 14.94
C ILE A 197 -2.46 -4.36 14.19
N PHE A 198 -1.72 -3.34 14.60
CA PHE A 198 -1.65 -2.08 13.88
C PHE A 198 -0.22 -1.56 13.85
N THR A 199 0.07 -0.72 12.86
CA THR A 199 1.34 -0.01 12.76
C THR A 199 1.10 1.48 12.91
N ALA A 200 1.88 2.10 13.80
CA ALA A 200 1.88 3.54 14.04
C ALA A 200 3.11 4.17 13.38
N ALA A 201 2.87 5.20 12.56
CA ALA A 201 3.88 6.08 12.00
C ALA A 201 4.22 7.18 13.01
N ASN A 202 5.49 7.34 13.31
CA ASN A 202 5.96 8.28 14.32
C ASN A 202 6.91 9.32 13.71
N GLU A 203 6.98 10.49 14.34
CA GLU A 203 7.92 11.54 13.99
C GLU A 203 9.39 11.21 14.22
N ASN A 204 9.69 10.25 15.09
CA ASN A 204 11.05 9.81 15.35
C ASN A 204 11.67 8.96 14.21
N TYR A 205 11.11 9.06 13.01
CA TYR A 205 11.55 8.39 11.78
C TYR A 205 11.32 6.87 11.78
N LYS A 206 10.63 6.35 12.80
CA LYS A 206 10.35 4.93 12.96
C LYS A 206 8.87 4.65 12.80
N LEU A 207 8.58 3.39 12.50
CA LEU A 207 7.24 2.84 12.67
C LEU A 207 7.26 1.73 13.72
N TYR A 208 6.14 1.64 14.43
CA TYR A 208 5.97 0.68 15.50
C TYR A 208 4.76 -0.19 15.20
N THR A 209 4.97 -1.49 15.07
CA THR A 209 3.88 -2.46 14.97
C THR A 209 3.56 -2.98 16.36
N TYR A 210 2.31 -2.83 16.78
CA TYR A 210 1.81 -3.23 18.09
C TYR A 210 0.76 -4.33 18.00
N ASP A 211 0.66 -5.14 19.05
CA ASP A 211 -0.51 -5.98 19.34
C ASP A 211 -1.34 -5.25 20.40
N MET A 212 -2.61 -4.97 20.11
CA MET A 212 -3.53 -4.37 21.08
C MET A 212 -3.60 -5.11 22.41
N ARG A 213 -3.43 -6.43 22.38
CA ARG A 213 -3.50 -7.27 23.58
C ARG A 213 -2.30 -7.07 24.49
N ARG A 214 -1.18 -6.61 23.93
CA ARG A 214 0.08 -6.37 24.64
C ARG A 214 0.78 -5.13 24.09
N MET A 215 0.43 -3.99 24.68
CA MET A 215 0.88 -2.67 24.22
C MET A 215 2.17 -2.18 24.87
N GLU A 216 2.68 -2.86 25.91
CA GLU A 216 3.91 -2.45 26.61
C GLU A 216 5.15 -2.42 25.71
N VAL A 217 5.21 -3.35 24.74
CA VAL A 217 6.36 -3.51 23.84
C VAL A 217 5.84 -3.65 22.42
N PRO A 218 6.38 -2.91 21.44
CA PRO A 218 6.04 -3.13 20.04
C PRO A 218 6.49 -4.53 19.61
N ILE A 219 5.66 -5.23 18.85
CA ILE A 219 6.03 -6.50 18.20
C ILE A 219 7.28 -6.28 17.36
N ARG A 220 7.31 -5.15 16.65
CA ARG A 220 8.40 -4.82 15.74
C ARG A 220 8.58 -3.31 15.59
N MET A 221 9.84 -2.93 15.47
CA MET A 221 10.24 -1.58 15.08
C MET A 221 10.75 -1.61 13.64
N HIS A 222 10.26 -0.69 12.82
CA HIS A 222 10.69 -0.51 11.44
C HIS A 222 11.53 0.75 11.36
N THR A 223 12.77 0.61 10.95
CA THR A 223 13.78 1.67 11.00
C THR A 223 14.46 1.75 9.66
N ASP A 224 14.27 2.86 8.94
CA ASP A 224 14.85 3.02 7.62
C ASP A 224 14.66 4.45 7.10
N HIS A 225 13.52 5.09 7.40
CA HIS A 225 13.25 6.47 7.05
C HIS A 225 14.27 7.44 7.65
N VAL A 226 14.54 8.52 6.93
CA VAL A 226 15.49 9.56 7.35
C VAL A 226 14.77 10.70 8.08
N SER A 227 13.49 10.90 7.78
CA SER A 227 12.66 11.95 8.37
C SER A 227 11.29 11.42 8.81
N ALA A 228 10.46 12.30 9.39
CA ALA A 228 9.21 11.97 10.05
C ALA A 228 8.29 11.16 9.12
N VAL A 229 7.72 10.08 9.63
CA VAL A 229 6.79 9.26 8.86
C VAL A 229 5.40 9.87 9.00
N LEU A 230 4.82 10.31 7.89
CA LEU A 230 3.57 11.09 7.89
C LEU A 230 2.34 10.20 7.78
N ASP A 231 2.38 9.15 6.97
CA ASP A 231 1.25 8.26 6.74
C ASP A 231 1.69 6.81 6.56
N VAL A 232 0.77 5.89 6.86
CA VAL A 232 0.96 4.44 6.73
C VAL A 232 -0.33 3.79 6.25
N ASP A 233 -0.23 2.88 5.29
CA ASP A 233 -1.39 2.09 4.83
C ASP A 233 -0.99 0.64 4.60
N TYR A 234 -1.82 -0.28 5.09
CA TYR A 234 -1.59 -1.71 4.90
C TYR A 234 -1.99 -2.16 3.51
N SER A 235 -1.27 -3.15 3.00
CA SER A 235 -1.72 -3.91 1.85
C SER A 235 -3.00 -4.68 2.21
N PRO A 236 -3.96 -4.86 1.28
CA PRO A 236 -5.17 -5.63 1.55
C PRO A 236 -4.88 -7.06 2.01
N THR A 237 -3.71 -7.60 1.69
CA THR A 237 -3.27 -8.94 2.11
C THR A 237 -2.74 -9.00 3.55
N GLY A 238 -2.48 -7.85 4.18
CA GLY A 238 -1.95 -7.77 5.53
C GLY A 238 -0.49 -8.19 5.71
N LYS A 239 0.22 -8.57 4.64
CA LYS A 239 1.61 -9.06 4.71
C LYS A 239 2.65 -7.96 4.62
N GLU A 240 2.27 -6.83 4.03
CA GLU A 240 3.12 -5.68 3.76
C GLU A 240 2.34 -4.41 4.02
N PHE A 241 3.06 -3.32 4.27
CA PHE A 241 2.47 -1.99 4.39
C PHE A 241 3.37 -0.98 3.69
N VAL A 242 2.75 0.12 3.27
CA VAL A 242 3.44 1.23 2.64
C VAL A 242 3.44 2.43 3.58
N THR A 243 4.51 3.20 3.50
CA THR A 243 4.76 4.34 4.38
C THR A 243 5.18 5.54 3.55
N ALA A 244 4.72 6.71 3.96
CA ALA A 244 5.11 7.99 3.40
C ALA A 244 5.89 8.78 4.44
N SER A 245 6.98 9.43 4.01
CA SER A 245 7.81 10.23 4.89
C SER A 245 8.02 11.64 4.34
N PHE A 246 8.33 12.54 5.25
CA PHE A 246 8.81 13.87 4.96
C PHE A 246 10.17 13.85 4.23
N ASP A 247 10.90 12.72 4.18
CA ASP A 247 12.14 12.56 3.42
C ASP A 247 11.95 12.46 1.88
N LYS A 248 10.72 12.71 1.39
CA LYS A 248 10.33 12.67 -0.03
C LYS A 248 10.42 11.27 -0.63
N SER A 249 10.36 10.24 0.22
CA SER A 249 10.35 8.85 -0.20
C SER A 249 9.11 8.10 0.28
N ILE A 250 8.79 7.05 -0.46
CA ILE A 250 7.79 6.06 -0.08
C ILE A 250 8.53 4.76 0.13
N ARG A 251 8.23 4.06 1.22
CA ARG A 251 8.87 2.77 1.52
C ARG A 251 7.84 1.69 1.76
N ILE A 252 8.14 0.51 1.25
CA ILE A 252 7.34 -0.69 1.41
C ILE A 252 8.05 -1.59 2.42
N PHE A 253 7.34 -1.99 3.46
CA PHE A 253 7.85 -2.85 4.51
C PHE A 253 7.06 -4.16 4.54
N PRO A 254 7.75 -5.31 4.54
CA PRO A 254 7.16 -6.57 4.99
C PRO A 254 6.86 -6.48 6.49
N VAL A 255 5.69 -6.97 6.93
CA VAL A 255 5.33 -6.98 8.36
C VAL A 255 6.33 -7.78 9.20
N THR A 256 6.96 -8.78 8.60
CA THR A 256 7.95 -9.66 9.26
C THR A 256 9.37 -9.11 9.29
N SER A 257 9.67 -8.01 8.58
CA SER A 257 11.01 -7.41 8.50
C SER A 257 11.01 -6.07 9.21
N GLY A 258 12.13 -5.66 9.82
CA GLY A 258 12.29 -4.30 10.38
C GLY A 258 12.84 -3.29 9.38
N SER A 259 13.24 -3.75 8.19
CA SER A 259 13.78 -2.92 7.12
C SER A 259 12.90 -3.00 5.87
N SER A 260 12.94 -1.93 5.09
CA SER A 260 12.18 -1.76 3.86
C SER A 260 12.65 -2.72 2.79
N ARG A 261 11.68 -3.24 2.03
CA ARG A 261 11.91 -4.08 0.86
C ARG A 261 12.27 -3.23 -0.36
N GLU A 262 11.53 -2.14 -0.56
CA GLU A 262 11.70 -1.21 -1.68
C GLU A 262 11.50 0.23 -1.23
N VAL A 263 12.19 1.15 -1.92
CA VAL A 263 12.09 2.60 -1.73
C VAL A 263 11.80 3.24 -3.07
N TYR A 264 10.77 4.07 -3.13
CA TYR A 264 10.42 4.85 -4.31
C TYR A 264 10.62 6.34 -4.05
N HIS A 265 11.36 6.98 -4.96
CA HIS A 265 11.58 8.41 -4.96
C HIS A 265 11.69 8.91 -6.41
N THR A 266 11.34 10.17 -6.64
CA THR A 266 11.63 10.88 -7.90
C THR A 266 12.14 12.27 -7.58
N GLN A 267 12.87 12.89 -8.49
CA GLN A 267 13.39 14.25 -8.29
C GLN A 267 12.27 15.30 -8.15
N ARG A 268 11.13 15.08 -8.80
CA ARG A 268 9.99 16.01 -8.76
C ARG A 268 9.24 15.90 -7.43
N MET A 269 9.06 14.67 -6.92
CA MET A 269 8.33 14.39 -5.68
C MET A 269 8.92 15.15 -4.49
N GLN A 270 8.07 15.95 -3.85
CA GLN A 270 8.39 16.65 -2.61
C GLN A 270 7.91 15.82 -1.43
N HIS A 271 7.67 16.45 -0.27
CA HIS A 271 7.21 15.75 0.92
C HIS A 271 5.94 14.95 0.60
N VAL A 272 5.91 13.69 1.06
CA VAL A 272 4.80 12.78 0.80
C VAL A 272 3.93 12.78 2.04
N THR A 273 2.78 13.45 1.96
CA THR A 273 1.88 13.67 3.09
C THR A 273 0.99 12.48 3.35
N CYS A 274 0.58 11.78 2.31
CA CYS A 274 -0.38 10.69 2.40
C CYS A 274 -0.10 9.58 1.40
N VAL A 275 -0.42 8.35 1.78
CA VAL A 275 -0.22 7.16 0.96
C VAL A 275 -1.38 6.19 1.11
N ARG A 276 -1.71 5.50 0.03
CA ARG A 276 -2.76 4.48 0.02
C ARG A 276 -2.38 3.29 -0.86
N TRP A 277 -2.53 2.10 -0.33
CA TRP A 277 -2.41 0.86 -1.08
C TRP A 277 -3.71 0.57 -1.82
N SER A 278 -3.65 0.36 -3.12
CA SER A 278 -4.82 -0.03 -3.93
C SER A 278 -5.51 -1.30 -3.38
N SER A 279 -6.84 -1.37 -3.50
CA SER A 279 -7.58 -2.53 -3.01
C SER A 279 -7.33 -3.82 -3.80
N ASP A 280 -6.69 -3.75 -4.98
CA ASP A 280 -6.26 -4.91 -5.78
C ASP A 280 -4.85 -5.41 -5.43
N ASN A 281 -4.21 -4.82 -4.41
CA ASN A 281 -2.86 -5.12 -3.95
C ASN A 281 -1.72 -4.81 -4.94
N LYS A 282 -1.99 -4.22 -6.12
CA LYS A 282 -0.98 -4.09 -7.19
C LYS A 282 -0.33 -2.73 -7.28
N TYR A 283 -1.01 -1.70 -6.80
CA TYR A 283 -0.58 -0.31 -6.92
C TYR A 283 -0.53 0.39 -5.57
N ILE A 284 0.30 1.43 -5.52
CA ILE A 284 0.45 2.35 -4.41
C ILE A 284 0.18 3.75 -4.94
N LEU A 285 -0.64 4.50 -4.22
CA LEU A 285 -0.99 5.87 -4.52
C LEU A 285 -0.33 6.77 -3.48
N CYS A 286 0.29 7.86 -3.91
CA CYS A 286 0.86 8.84 -2.99
C CYS A 286 0.41 10.26 -3.34
N GLY A 287 0.04 11.03 -2.32
CA GLY A 287 -0.16 12.46 -2.41
C GLY A 287 1.09 13.18 -1.91
N SER A 288 1.52 14.21 -2.63
CA SER A 288 2.68 15.02 -2.26
C SER A 288 2.30 16.50 -2.26
N ASP A 289 3.12 17.31 -1.59
CA ASP A 289 3.01 18.77 -1.58
C ASP A 289 3.16 19.40 -2.97
N GLU A 290 3.76 18.67 -3.92
CA GLU A 290 3.83 19.10 -5.34
C GLU A 290 2.53 18.86 -6.13
N MET A 291 1.39 18.82 -5.43
CA MET A 291 0.03 18.89 -5.98
C MET A 291 -0.43 17.68 -6.81
N ASN A 292 0.47 16.73 -7.13
CA ASN A 292 0.14 15.56 -7.92
C ASN A 292 -0.03 14.30 -7.08
N ILE A 293 -0.97 13.45 -7.50
CA ILE A 293 -1.04 12.07 -6.99
C ILE A 293 -0.22 11.20 -7.92
N ARG A 294 0.76 10.44 -7.41
CA ARG A 294 1.46 9.45 -8.23
C ARG A 294 0.96 8.05 -7.95
N ILE A 295 0.99 7.25 -9.00
CA ILE A 295 0.67 5.83 -8.99
C ILE A 295 1.96 5.05 -9.24
N TRP A 296 2.26 4.17 -8.31
CA TRP A 296 3.38 3.24 -8.34
C TRP A 296 2.86 1.81 -8.37
N LYS A 297 3.64 0.88 -8.90
CA LYS A 297 3.40 -0.55 -8.67
C LYS A 297 3.82 -0.89 -7.25
N ALA A 298 3.15 -1.84 -6.62
CA ALA A 298 3.60 -2.42 -5.37
C ALA A 298 4.85 -3.27 -5.58
N ASN A 299 4.91 -4.04 -6.68
CA ASN A 299 6.10 -4.78 -7.11
C ASN A 299 6.68 -4.12 -8.37
N ALA A 300 7.89 -3.55 -8.27
CA ALA A 300 8.46 -2.75 -9.35
C ALA A 300 8.69 -3.53 -10.66
N SER A 301 9.07 -4.80 -10.54
CA SER A 301 9.43 -5.70 -11.66
C SER A 301 8.23 -6.36 -12.33
N GLU A 302 7.05 -6.32 -11.70
CA GLU A 302 5.85 -6.98 -12.19
C GLU A 302 5.36 -6.30 -13.49
N LYS A 303 5.07 -7.12 -14.51
CA LYS A 303 4.55 -6.65 -15.78
C LYS A 303 3.06 -6.32 -15.66
N LEU A 304 2.65 -5.21 -16.25
CA LEU A 304 1.25 -4.84 -16.35
C LEU A 304 0.60 -5.63 -17.49
N GLY A 305 -0.54 -6.29 -17.23
CA GLY A 305 -1.32 -7.01 -18.24
C GLY A 305 -1.56 -8.48 -17.91
N LEU A 306 -2.21 -9.20 -18.84
CA LEU A 306 -2.45 -10.63 -18.73
C LEU A 306 -1.14 -11.38 -18.95
N VAL A 307 -0.72 -12.15 -17.94
CA VAL A 307 0.36 -13.12 -18.10
C VAL A 307 -0.24 -14.35 -18.77
N SER A 308 0.23 -14.68 -19.98
CA SER A 308 -0.21 -15.89 -20.68
C SER A 308 0.07 -17.13 -19.82
N PRO A 309 -0.84 -18.13 -19.77
CA PRO A 309 -0.69 -19.32 -18.92
C PRO A 309 0.63 -20.10 -19.15
N LEU A 310 1.22 -19.99 -20.35
CA LEU A 310 2.53 -20.57 -20.68
C LEU A 310 3.70 -20.03 -19.83
N LEU A 311 3.57 -18.85 -19.21
CA LEU A 311 4.58 -18.27 -18.33
C LEU A 311 4.39 -18.69 -16.85
N LEU A 312 3.16 -19.04 -16.44
CA LEU A 312 2.86 -19.46 -15.07
C LEU A 312 3.45 -20.84 -14.74
N SER A 313 3.54 -21.74 -15.73
CA SER A 313 4.14 -23.08 -15.54
C SER A 313 5.66 -23.07 -15.41
N GLN A 314 6.35 -21.94 -15.65
CA GLN A 314 7.80 -21.83 -15.46
C GLN A 314 8.19 -21.32 -14.07
N ASN A 315 7.25 -20.69 -13.35
CA ASN A 315 7.50 -20.12 -12.02
C ASN A 315 7.04 -21.03 -10.87
N THR A 316 6.46 -22.19 -11.17
CA THR A 316 6.08 -23.22 -10.20
C THR A 316 6.91 -24.47 -10.47
N ILE A 317 8.13 -24.48 -9.97
CA ILE A 317 8.93 -25.71 -9.84
C ILE A 317 9.03 -25.98 -8.34
N HIS A 318 8.12 -26.84 -7.86
CA HIS A 318 8.35 -27.68 -6.70
C HIS A 318 8.81 -29.05 -7.19
#